data_AF-A0A3D8PIT6-F1
#
_entry.id   AF-A0A3D8PIT6-F1
#
_cell.length_a   1.000
_cell.length_b   1.000
_cell.length_c   1.000
_cell.angle_alpha   90.00
_cell.angle_beta   90.00
_cell.angle_gamma   90.00
#
_symmetry.space_group_name_H-M   'P 1'
#
loop_
_entity.id
_entity.type
_entity.pdbx_description
1 polymer ?
#
loop_
_entity_poly.entity_id
_entity_poly.type
_entity_poly.pdbx_seq_one_letter_code
_entity_poly.pdbx_strand_id
1 'polypeptide(L)'
;MNNEEYVIMTRKVIKHAPEWLKTDIINIVNKEGDKVRVSHAISLLYNQYSFNLGHIFASMDQNYDWAATAHNHLNYIDNNIDLVELMLKEAKKNVN
;
A
#
# COMPACT_ATOMS: atom_id res chain seq x y z
N MET A 1 -16.00 -1.07 21.70
CA MET A 1 -16.34 -0.28 20.50
C MET A 1 -17.60 -0.84 19.89
N ASN A 2 -18.58 0.00 19.61
CA ASN A 2 -19.75 -0.42 18.84
C ASN A 2 -19.34 -0.67 17.38
N ASN A 3 -19.99 -1.61 16.70
CA ASN A 3 -19.64 -2.02 15.33
C ASN A 3 -19.78 -0.84 14.34
N GLU A 4 -20.74 0.05 14.58
CA GLU A 4 -20.95 1.27 13.80
C GLU A 4 -19.81 2.30 13.96
N GLU A 5 -19.33 2.51 15.18
CA GLU A 5 -18.20 3.41 15.46
C GLU A 5 -16.92 2.90 14.80
N TYR A 6 -16.69 1.58 14.83
CA TYR A 6 -15.57 0.95 14.15
C TYR A 6 -15.60 1.18 12.63
N VAL A 7 -16.77 1.05 11.99
CA VAL A 7 -16.93 1.30 10.54
C VAL A 7 -16.69 2.77 10.21
N ILE A 8 -17.22 3.70 11.00
CA ILE A 8 -17.04 5.14 10.80
C ILE A 8 -15.55 5.52 10.93
N MET A 9 -14.87 5.02 11.97
CA MET A 9 -13.44 5.25 12.16
C MET A 9 -12.62 4.68 11.01
N THR A 10 -12.91 3.45 10.59
CA THR A 10 -12.20 2.79 9.47
C THR A 10 -12.32 3.61 8.19
N ARG A 11 -13.53 4.06 7.84
CA ARG A 11 -13.75 4.90 6.64
C ARG A 11 -13.01 6.23 6.73
N LYS A 12 -12.99 6.85 7.91
CA LYS A 12 -12.26 8.11 8.13
C LYS A 12 -10.75 7.91 7.96
N VAL A 13 -10.20 6.85 8.54
CA VAL A 13 -8.78 6.51 8.44
C VAL A 13 -8.39 6.23 6.98
N ILE A 14 -9.18 5.44 6.25
CA ILE A 14 -8.95 5.18 4.82
C ILE A 14 -9.04 6.47 3.99
N LYS A 15 -9.99 7.37 4.31
CA LYS A 15 -10.13 8.66 3.61
C LYS A 15 -8.87 9.52 3.72
N HIS A 16 -8.22 9.52 4.89
CA HIS A 16 -7.00 10.28 5.15
C HIS A 16 -5.70 9.55 4.75
N ALA A 17 -5.79 8.30 4.30
CA ALA A 17 -4.63 7.58 3.77
C ALA A 17 -4.08 8.29 2.51
N PRO A 18 -2.76 8.20 2.27
CA PRO A 18 -2.15 8.80 1.09
C PRO A 18 -2.66 8.15 -0.20
N GLU A 19 -2.77 8.96 -1.25
CA GLU A 19 -3.42 8.54 -2.50
C GLU A 19 -2.63 7.47 -3.26
N TRP A 20 -1.30 7.52 -3.19
CA TRP A 20 -0.43 6.49 -3.77
C TRP A 20 -0.75 5.10 -3.20
N LEU A 21 -0.92 5.00 -1.88
CA LEU A 21 -1.19 3.73 -1.20
C LEU A 21 -2.57 3.19 -1.56
N LYS A 22 -3.59 4.06 -1.70
CA LYS A 22 -4.92 3.66 -2.16
C LYS A 22 -4.85 3.04 -3.55
N THR A 23 -4.14 3.72 -4.46
CA THR A 23 -4.00 3.29 -5.85
C THR A 23 -3.25 1.97 -5.94
N ASP A 24 -2.15 1.81 -5.20
CA ASP A 24 -1.37 0.58 -5.18
C ASP A 24 -2.16 -0.61 -4.63
N ILE A 25 -2.91 -0.41 -3.54
CA ILE A 25 -3.76 -1.48 -2.97
C ILE A 25 -4.87 -1.88 -3.95
N ILE A 26 -5.52 -0.91 -4.62
CA ILE A 26 -6.52 -1.22 -5.66
C ILE A 26 -5.89 -2.01 -6.80
N ASN A 27 -4.69 -1.61 -7.26
CA ASN A 27 -3.97 -2.32 -8.31
C ASN A 27 -3.61 -3.75 -7.90
N ILE A 28 -3.17 -3.96 -6.65
CA ILE A 28 -2.87 -5.29 -6.11
C ILE A 28 -4.13 -6.16 -6.09
N VAL A 29 -5.25 -5.64 -5.58
CA VAL A 29 -6.51 -6.41 -5.53
C VAL A 29 -7.02 -6.73 -6.94
N ASN A 30 -6.92 -5.80 -7.88
CA ASN A 30 -7.34 -6.01 -9.27
C ASN A 30 -6.48 -7.07 -9.99
N LYS A 31 -5.19 -7.18 -9.66
CA LYS A 31 -4.27 -8.15 -10.28
C LYS A 31 -4.34 -9.53 -9.63
N GLU A 32 -4.32 -9.58 -8.30
CA GLU A 32 -4.19 -10.82 -7.53
C GLU A 32 -5.56 -11.42 -7.13
N GLY A 33 -6.62 -10.63 -7.21
CA GLY A 33 -7.97 -11.01 -6.83
C GLY A 33 -8.22 -11.01 -5.32
N ASP A 34 -9.38 -11.55 -4.93
CA ASP A 34 -9.89 -11.55 -3.55
C ASP A 34 -9.04 -12.38 -2.57
N LYS A 35 -8.23 -13.31 -3.08
CA LYS A 35 -7.39 -14.22 -2.28
C LYS A 35 -6.09 -13.61 -1.76
N VAL A 36 -5.72 -12.39 -2.18
CA VAL A 36 -4.45 -11.76 -1.78
C VAL A 36 -4.37 -11.58 -0.26
N ARG A 37 -3.40 -12.19 0.41
CA ARG A 37 -3.22 -12.03 1.87
C ARG A 37 -2.50 -10.74 2.18
N VAL A 38 -2.69 -10.20 3.39
CA VAL A 38 -2.00 -8.96 3.81
C VAL A 38 -0.49 -9.08 3.72
N SER A 39 0.10 -10.20 4.14
CA SER A 39 1.53 -10.45 4.03
C SER A 39 2.02 -10.45 2.57
N HIS A 40 1.19 -10.94 1.65
CA HIS A 40 1.50 -10.93 0.23
C HIS A 40 1.39 -9.51 -0.35
N ALA A 41 0.34 -8.76 0.01
CA ALA A 41 0.19 -7.36 -0.40
C ALA A 41 1.35 -6.49 0.10
N ILE A 42 1.78 -6.67 1.36
CA ILE A 42 2.96 -6.00 1.91
C ILE A 42 4.20 -6.38 1.11
N SER A 43 4.43 -7.67 0.83
CA SER A 43 5.57 -8.09 0.00
C SER A 43 5.54 -7.47 -1.40
N LEU A 44 4.37 -7.31 -2.03
CA LEU A 44 4.24 -6.67 -3.34
C LEU A 44 4.56 -5.17 -3.27
N LEU A 45 4.05 -4.46 -2.26
CA LEU A 45 4.38 -3.05 -2.02
C LEU A 45 5.88 -2.90 -1.77
N TYR A 46 6.45 -3.78 -0.96
CA TYR A 46 7.88 -3.81 -0.71
C TYR A 46 8.68 -4.05 -1.99
N ASN A 47 8.29 -5.00 -2.83
CA ASN A 47 8.96 -5.23 -4.11
C ASN A 47 8.84 -4.06 -5.08
N GLN A 48 7.73 -3.30 -5.03
CA GLN A 48 7.51 -2.12 -5.85
C GLN A 48 8.42 -0.94 -5.45
N TYR A 49 8.67 -0.78 -4.15
CA TYR A 49 9.47 0.34 -3.62
C TYR A 49 10.91 -0.05 -3.24
N SER A 50 11.24 -1.34 -3.21
CA SER A 50 12.60 -1.80 -2.99
C SER A 50 13.43 -1.67 -4.26
N PHE A 51 14.71 -1.34 -4.09
CA PHE A 51 15.67 -1.29 -5.19
C PHE A 51 15.73 -2.65 -5.91
N ASN A 52 15.21 -2.71 -7.13
CA ASN A 52 15.43 -3.80 -8.07
C ASN A 52 16.54 -3.41 -9.06
N LEU A 53 17.07 -4.38 -9.82
CA LEU A 53 18.15 -4.15 -10.78
C LEU A 53 17.82 -3.06 -11.82
N GLY A 54 16.53 -2.87 -12.16
CA GLY A 54 16.09 -1.78 -13.05
C GLY A 54 16.28 -0.38 -12.45
N HIS A 55 16.14 -0.25 -11.13
CA HIS A 55 16.39 1.00 -10.41
C HIS A 55 17.88 1.31 -10.27
N ILE A 56 18.75 0.30 -10.23
CA ILE A 56 20.21 0.50 -10.28
C ILE A 56 20.60 1.17 -11.60
N PHE A 57 20.07 0.69 -12.73
CA PHE A 57 20.30 1.32 -14.04
C PHE A 57 19.68 2.72 -14.15
N ALA A 58 18.51 2.98 -13.55
CA ALA A 58 17.89 4.31 -13.54
C ALA A 58 18.58 5.31 -12.58
N SER A 59 19.19 4.82 -11.49
CA SER A 59 19.93 5.65 -10.52
C SER A 59 21.31 6.10 -11.03
N MET A 60 21.85 5.42 -12.06
CA MET A 60 22.99 5.95 -12.83
C MET A 60 22.66 7.28 -13.50
N ASP A 61 21.36 7.61 -13.66
CA ASP A 61 20.83 8.86 -14.23
C ASP A 61 20.42 9.90 -13.15
N GLN A 62 20.97 9.82 -11.93
CA GLN A 62 20.76 10.79 -10.83
C GLN A 62 19.33 10.92 -10.29
N ASN A 63 18.51 9.87 -10.33
CA ASN A 63 17.14 9.91 -9.80
C ASN A 63 17.08 9.78 -8.25
N TYR A 64 17.73 10.70 -7.53
CA TYR A 64 17.75 10.77 -6.06
C TYR A 64 16.35 10.94 -5.44
N ASP A 65 15.46 11.67 -6.13
CA ASP A 65 14.10 11.93 -5.65
C ASP A 65 13.26 10.65 -5.56
N TRP A 66 13.46 9.71 -6.49
CA TRP A 66 12.78 8.42 -6.44
C TRP A 66 13.23 7.59 -5.24
N ALA A 67 14.54 7.53 -4.98
CA ALA A 67 15.08 6.76 -3.86
C ALA A 67 14.58 7.29 -2.51
N ALA A 68 14.53 8.62 -2.34
CA ALA A 68 13.97 9.26 -1.16
C ALA A 68 12.46 8.99 -1.02
N THR A 69 11.71 9.08 -2.12
CA THR A 69 10.26 8.80 -2.14
C THR A 69 9.97 7.34 -1.79
N ALA A 70 10.70 6.40 -2.39
CA ALA A 70 10.55 4.97 -2.13
C ALA A 70 10.86 4.63 -0.67
N HIS A 71 11.93 5.20 -0.11
CA HIS A 71 12.25 5.06 1.31
C HIS A 71 11.12 5.57 2.21
N ASN A 72 10.56 6.74 1.90
CA ASN A 72 9.43 7.31 2.65
C ASN A 72 8.18 6.43 2.56
N HIS A 73 7.89 5.85 1.39
CA HIS A 73 6.75 4.95 1.20
C HIS A 73 6.92 3.65 1.99
N LEU A 74 8.11 3.04 1.96
CA LEU A 74 8.42 1.85 2.75
C LEU A 74 8.29 2.12 4.25
N ASN A 75 8.88 3.22 4.75
CA ASN A 75 8.74 3.62 6.15
C ASN A 75 7.27 3.87 6.52
N TYR A 76 6.47 4.45 5.62
CA TYR A 76 5.05 4.66 5.87
C TYR A 76 4.31 3.33 5.98
N ILE A 77 4.58 2.38 5.09
CA ILE A 77 3.97 1.04 5.11
C ILE A 77 4.29 0.34 6.42
N ASP A 78 5.56 0.36 6.85
CA ASP A 78 6.00 -0.30 8.08
C ASP A 78 5.36 0.26 9.34
N ASN A 79 5.28 1.58 9.43
CA ASN A 79 4.65 2.24 10.57
C ASN A 79 3.12 2.08 10.56
N ASN A 80 2.52 1.63 9.46
CA ASN A 80 1.07 1.59 9.27
C ASN A 80 0.59 0.24 8.68
N ILE A 81 1.17 -0.88 9.10
CA ILE A 81 0.77 -2.22 8.62
C ILE A 81 -0.73 -2.49 8.85
N ASP A 82 -1.27 -2.10 10.00
CA ASP A 82 -2.70 -2.26 10.32
C ASP A 82 -3.60 -1.45 9.35
N LEU A 83 -3.14 -0.27 8.94
CA LEU A 83 -3.83 0.55 7.94
C LEU A 83 -3.85 -0.17 6.59
N VAL A 84 -2.72 -0.74 6.18
CA VAL A 84 -2.62 -1.51 4.93
C VAL A 84 -3.57 -2.70 4.97
N GLU A 85 -3.66 -3.41 6.11
CA GLU A 85 -4.61 -4.50 6.29
C GLU A 85 -6.07 -4.05 6.15
N LEU A 86 -6.43 -2.95 6.81
CA LEU A 86 -7.77 -2.37 6.76
C LEU A 86 -8.13 -1.94 5.34
N MET A 87 -7.22 -1.24 4.66
CA MET A 87 -7.41 -0.80 3.27
C MET A 87 -7.56 -1.98 2.33
N LEU A 88 -6.77 -3.05 2.50
CA LEU A 88 -6.87 -4.25 1.69
C LEU A 88 -8.22 -4.96 1.88
N LYS A 89 -8.69 -5.09 3.13
CA LYS A 89 -10.01 -5.67 3.44
C LYS A 89 -11.13 -4.86 2.80
N GLU A 90 -11.06 -3.53 2.85
CA GLU A 90 -12.09 -2.67 2.26
C GLU A 90 -12.04 -2.68 0.73
N ALA A 91 -10.85 -2.66 0.12
CA ALA A 91 -10.69 -2.73 -1.33
C ALA A 91 -11.28 -4.04 -1.90
N LYS A 92 -11.09 -5.16 -1.22
CA LYS A 92 -11.70 -6.45 -1.60
C LYS A 92 -13.22 -6.46 -1.57
N LYS A 93 -13.84 -5.73 -0.63
CA LYS A 93 -15.31 -5.63 -0.56
C LYS A 93 -15.91 -4.83 -1.70
N ASN A 94 -15.14 -3.93 -2.32
CA ASN A 94 -15.59 -3.11 -3.44
C ASN A 94 -15.40 -3.79 -4.81
N VAL A 95 -14.65 -4.90 -4.87
CA VAL A 95 -14.39 -5.67 -6.10
C VAL A 95 -15.37 -6.85 -6.26
N ASN A 96 -16.05 -7.26 -5.17
CA ASN A 96 -17.20 -8.17 -5.19
C ASN A 96 -18.51 -7.38 -5.22
#